data_AF-A0A2R6GCJ8-F1
#
_entry.id   AF-A0A2R6GCJ8-F1
#
_cell.length_a   1.000
_cell.length_b   1.000
_cell.length_c   1.000
_cell.angle_alpha   90.00
_cell.angle_beta   90.00
_cell.angle_gamma   90.00
#
_symmetry.space_group_name_H-M   'P 1'
#
loop_
_entity.id
_entity.type
_entity.pdbx_description
1 polymer ?
#
loop_
_entity_poly.entity_id
_entity_poly.type
_entity_poly.pdbx_seq_one_letter_code
_entity_poly.pdbx_strand_id
1 'polypeptide(L)'
;MDSRSSRFRVFRVVESVRHLNLYDVESARLYTVYETGYPDRQADVDALRTGDLVEATLSGDADADEEPWRLEAFERVGGVEMSFAVDADPPAVAGDLWGDGRESPAYAVLTEDDEPVGACLVQPREPLPNGAFVPNVVAGLVPMESELRSVPGVDAPAAEALFVDPDPPDAATYAAPFGVAMLFTDAAETLPARFRTAYDHAPAADLEFDPYAV
;
A
#
# COMPACT_ATOMS: atom_id res chain seq x y z
N MET A 1 4.57 -26.53 -12.13
CA MET A 1 4.24 -26.42 -10.68
C MET A 1 5.50 -26.11 -9.89
N ASP A 2 5.62 -24.85 -9.50
CA ASP A 2 6.67 -24.27 -8.69
C ASP A 2 6.17 -24.06 -7.26
N SER A 3 7.12 -24.07 -6.32
CA SER A 3 6.88 -23.72 -4.92
C SER A 3 7.90 -22.66 -4.52
N ARG A 4 7.45 -21.65 -3.79
CA ARG A 4 8.26 -20.50 -3.39
C ARG A 4 7.96 -20.09 -1.97
N SER A 5 9.00 -20.06 -1.15
CA SER A 5 8.94 -19.45 0.18
C SER A 5 9.67 -18.12 0.16
N SER A 6 9.00 -17.08 0.62
CA SER A 6 9.56 -15.73 0.74
C SER A 6 8.84 -14.96 1.85
N ARG A 7 9.24 -13.71 2.03
CA ARG A 7 8.44 -12.71 2.74
C ARG A 7 7.54 -12.00 1.73
N PHE A 8 6.31 -11.74 2.12
CA PHE A 8 5.33 -11.11 1.27
C PHE A 8 4.59 -10.02 2.02
N ARG A 9 4.42 -8.87 1.37
CA ARG A 9 3.50 -7.85 1.84
C ARG A 9 2.11 -8.16 1.32
N VAL A 10 1.15 -8.15 2.23
CA VAL A 10 -0.26 -8.43 1.95
C VAL A 10 -0.95 -7.17 1.48
N PHE A 11 -1.68 -7.31 0.38
CA PHE A 11 -2.60 -6.32 -0.16
C PHE A 11 -3.95 -7.00 -0.32
N ARG A 12 -4.92 -6.63 0.53
CA ARG A 12 -6.26 -7.16 0.45
C ARG A 12 -7.07 -6.30 -0.51
N VAL A 13 -7.52 -6.92 -1.60
CA VAL A 13 -8.52 -6.34 -2.47
C VAL A 13 -9.90 -6.72 -1.95
N VAL A 14 -10.85 -5.79 -2.13
CA VAL A 14 -12.21 -5.76 -1.57
C VAL A 14 -13.07 -7.01 -1.79
N GLU A 15 -14.21 -7.04 -1.10
CA GLU A 15 -15.18 -8.16 -1.11
C GLU A 15 -15.67 -8.61 -2.49
N SER A 16 -15.63 -7.73 -3.52
CA SER A 16 -16.13 -8.03 -4.87
C SER A 16 -15.27 -9.06 -5.61
N VAL A 17 -13.96 -9.09 -5.32
CA VAL A 17 -13.04 -10.10 -5.87
C VAL A 17 -12.27 -10.69 -4.70
N ARG A 18 -12.72 -11.87 -4.25
CA ARG A 18 -12.15 -12.58 -3.09
C ARG A 18 -10.77 -13.15 -3.42
N HIS A 19 -9.78 -12.27 -3.50
CA HIS A 19 -8.38 -12.63 -3.62
C HIS A 19 -7.52 -11.75 -2.72
N LEU A 20 -6.30 -12.20 -2.53
CA LEU A 20 -5.24 -11.46 -1.86
C LEU A 20 -4.08 -11.31 -2.83
N ASN A 21 -3.48 -10.13 -2.83
CA ASN A 21 -2.24 -9.87 -3.53
C ASN A 21 -1.08 -9.96 -2.54
N LEU A 22 -0.03 -10.67 -2.94
CA LEU A 22 1.19 -10.89 -2.18
C LEU A 22 2.35 -10.32 -2.96
N TYR A 23 2.91 -9.23 -2.48
CA TYR A 23 4.10 -8.63 -3.06
C TYR A 23 5.34 -9.28 -2.43
N ASP A 24 6.10 -10.04 -3.21
CA ASP A 24 7.36 -10.62 -2.76
C ASP A 24 8.40 -9.52 -2.59
N VAL A 25 8.76 -9.26 -1.35
CA VAL A 25 9.61 -8.15 -0.95
C VAL A 25 11.09 -8.36 -1.31
N GLU A 26 11.47 -9.57 -1.74
CA GLU A 26 12.82 -9.88 -2.19
C GLU A 26 12.96 -9.81 -3.72
N SER A 27 11.95 -10.27 -4.47
CA SER A 27 12.02 -10.23 -5.94
C SER A 27 11.20 -9.14 -6.62
N ALA A 28 10.51 -8.29 -5.85
CA ALA A 28 9.65 -7.25 -6.38
C ALA A 28 8.61 -7.79 -7.39
N ARG A 29 7.95 -8.91 -7.04
CA ARG A 29 6.93 -9.55 -7.87
C ARG A 29 5.61 -9.65 -7.11
N LEU A 30 4.53 -9.26 -7.77
CA LEU A 30 3.17 -9.42 -7.25
C LEU A 30 2.61 -10.80 -7.64
N TYR A 31 1.96 -11.45 -6.69
CA TYR A 31 1.25 -12.71 -6.87
C TYR A 31 -0.21 -12.52 -6.45
N THR A 32 -1.14 -13.06 -7.23
CA THR A 32 -2.56 -13.03 -6.90
C THR A 32 -3.01 -14.43 -6.52
N VAL A 33 -3.59 -14.56 -5.33
CA VAL A 33 -4.11 -15.81 -4.78
C VAL A 33 -5.62 -15.63 -4.58
N TYR A 34 -6.41 -16.34 -5.37
CA TYR A 34 -7.88 -16.34 -5.25
C TYR A 34 -8.34 -17.20 -4.07
N GLU A 35 -9.58 -17.01 -3.58
CA GLU A 35 -10.19 -17.78 -2.48
C GLU A 35 -10.04 -19.31 -2.64
N THR A 36 -10.14 -19.80 -3.87
CA THR A 36 -9.95 -21.22 -4.20
C THR A 36 -8.52 -21.73 -3.93
N GLY A 37 -7.55 -20.83 -3.76
CA GLY A 37 -6.15 -21.12 -3.44
C GLY A 37 -5.85 -21.26 -1.94
N TYR A 38 -6.82 -21.06 -1.05
CA TYR A 38 -6.65 -21.20 0.42
C TYR A 38 -7.90 -21.73 1.16
N PRO A 39 -8.57 -22.79 0.67
CA PRO A 39 -9.89 -23.21 1.17
C PRO A 39 -9.93 -23.53 2.67
N ASP A 40 -8.84 -24.04 3.25
CA ASP A 40 -8.76 -24.42 4.67
C ASP A 40 -8.22 -23.31 5.58
N ARG A 41 -7.99 -22.10 5.05
CA ARG A 41 -7.30 -20.99 5.76
C ARG A 41 -8.07 -19.67 5.67
N GLN A 42 -9.34 -19.69 5.27
CA GLN A 42 -10.17 -18.49 5.11
C GLN A 42 -10.14 -17.61 6.37
N ALA A 43 -10.32 -18.20 7.56
CA ALA A 43 -10.33 -17.43 8.81
C ALA A 43 -8.98 -16.73 9.11
N ASP A 44 -7.86 -17.38 8.77
CA ASP A 44 -6.54 -16.78 8.97
C ASP A 44 -6.30 -15.65 7.95
N VAL A 45 -6.75 -15.85 6.70
CA VAL A 45 -6.70 -14.82 5.65
C VAL A 45 -7.60 -13.63 5.98
N ASP A 46 -8.79 -13.88 6.54
CA ASP A 46 -9.72 -12.83 6.96
C ASP A 46 -9.13 -11.95 8.08
N ALA A 47 -8.23 -12.51 8.89
CA ALA A 47 -7.51 -11.77 9.92
C ALA A 47 -6.37 -10.90 9.37
N LEU A 48 -5.92 -11.12 8.13
CA LEU A 48 -4.92 -10.30 7.45
C LEU A 48 -5.47 -8.93 7.05
N ARG A 49 -4.57 -7.95 7.02
CA ARG A 49 -4.82 -6.55 6.62
C ARG A 49 -3.82 -6.14 5.55
N THR A 50 -4.21 -5.17 4.73
CA THR A 50 -3.28 -4.50 3.81
C THR A 50 -2.13 -3.89 4.62
N GLY A 51 -0.90 -4.17 4.20
CA GLY A 51 0.33 -3.74 4.87
C GLY A 51 0.99 -4.79 5.75
N ASP A 52 0.28 -5.86 6.13
CA ASP A 52 0.86 -6.99 6.87
C ASP A 52 2.05 -7.60 6.12
N LEU A 53 3.07 -8.02 6.86
CA LEU A 53 4.20 -8.78 6.35
C LEU A 53 4.10 -10.22 6.84
N VAL A 54 4.10 -11.16 5.89
CA VAL A 54 4.01 -12.59 6.19
C VAL A 54 5.22 -13.33 5.64
N GLU A 55 5.70 -14.34 6.37
CA GLU A 55 6.50 -15.41 5.79
C GLU A 55 5.53 -16.46 5.25
N ALA A 56 5.59 -16.75 3.95
CA ALA A 56 4.62 -17.65 3.33
C ALA A 56 5.26 -18.58 2.30
N THR A 57 4.55 -19.66 2.01
CA THR A 57 4.86 -20.56 0.89
C THR A 57 3.71 -20.52 -0.11
N LEU A 58 4.04 -20.16 -1.34
CA LEU A 58 3.13 -20.20 -2.49
C LEU A 58 3.44 -21.38 -3.38
N SER A 59 2.41 -22.01 -3.93
CA SER A 59 2.55 -23.00 -5.00
C SER A 59 1.69 -22.61 -6.19
N GLY A 60 2.15 -22.89 -7.40
CA GLY A 60 1.44 -22.50 -8.63
C GLY A 60 2.26 -22.85 -9.86
N ASP A 61 1.80 -22.47 -11.03
CA ASP A 61 2.59 -22.59 -12.26
C ASP A 61 2.81 -21.19 -12.84
N ALA A 62 4.06 -20.75 -12.87
CA ALA A 62 4.39 -19.40 -13.33
C ALA A 62 4.13 -19.19 -14.83
N ASP A 63 3.98 -20.29 -15.59
CA ASP A 63 3.70 -20.29 -17.02
C ASP A 63 2.21 -20.51 -17.34
N ALA A 64 1.36 -20.73 -16.33
CA ALA A 64 -0.08 -20.95 -16.49
C ALA A 64 -0.89 -19.80 -15.87
N ASP A 65 -1.11 -18.74 -16.65
CA ASP A 65 -1.86 -17.54 -16.22
C ASP A 65 -3.30 -17.84 -15.77
N GLU A 66 -3.86 -18.99 -16.18
CA GLU A 66 -5.21 -19.44 -15.82
C GLU A 66 -5.25 -20.24 -14.50
N GLU A 67 -4.09 -20.67 -13.96
CA GLU A 67 -4.01 -21.39 -12.70
C GLU A 67 -3.71 -20.44 -11.54
N PRO A 68 -4.64 -20.27 -10.58
CA PRO A 68 -4.41 -19.39 -9.45
C PRO A 68 -3.30 -19.94 -8.55
N TRP A 69 -2.46 -19.04 -8.04
CA TRP A 69 -1.51 -19.39 -6.99
C TRP A 69 -2.25 -19.89 -5.75
N ARG A 70 -1.63 -20.81 -5.03
CA ARG A 70 -2.12 -21.38 -3.77
C ARG A 70 -1.27 -20.92 -2.62
N LEU A 71 -1.91 -20.61 -1.49
CA LEU A 71 -1.25 -20.25 -0.24
C LEU A 71 -1.19 -21.47 0.67
N GLU A 72 -0.03 -22.12 0.68
CA GLU A 72 0.18 -23.39 1.39
C GLU A 72 0.35 -23.20 2.90
N ALA A 73 1.01 -22.13 3.30
CA ALA A 73 1.22 -21.76 4.69
C ALA A 73 1.63 -20.29 4.77
N PHE A 74 1.31 -19.64 5.89
CA PHE A 74 1.88 -18.36 6.22
C PHE A 74 1.90 -18.12 7.74
N GLU A 75 2.80 -17.24 8.16
CA GLU A 75 2.88 -16.68 9.50
C GLU A 75 3.08 -15.15 9.39
N ARG A 76 2.33 -14.36 10.17
CA ARG A 76 2.53 -12.91 10.23
C ARG A 76 3.81 -12.62 11.03
N VAL A 77 4.75 -11.92 10.41
CA VAL A 77 6.07 -11.59 11.01
C VAL A 77 6.26 -10.09 11.22
N GLY A 78 5.30 -9.25 10.80
CA GLY A 78 5.31 -7.80 10.98
C GLY A 78 4.24 -7.14 10.12
N GLY A 79 4.40 -5.85 9.87
CA GLY A 79 3.52 -5.09 9.00
C GLY A 79 3.76 -3.59 9.10
N VAL A 80 3.07 -2.85 8.24
CA VAL A 80 2.90 -1.40 8.34
C VAL A 80 1.42 -1.15 8.50
N GLU A 81 1.01 -0.35 9.48
CA GLU A 81 -0.38 0.06 9.61
C GLU A 81 -0.73 1.02 8.45
N MET A 82 -1.54 0.55 7.51
CA MET A 82 -1.92 1.31 6.33
C MET A 82 -3.33 1.90 6.46
N SER A 83 -3.43 3.19 6.19
CA SER A 83 -4.66 3.99 6.25
C SER A 83 -4.84 4.80 4.97
N PHE A 84 -6.09 5.15 4.65
CA PHE A 84 -6.44 5.79 3.39
C PHE A 84 -7.42 6.94 3.61
N ALA A 85 -7.12 8.08 3.00
CA ALA A 85 -7.97 9.26 2.96
C ALA A 85 -8.19 9.63 1.48
N VAL A 86 -9.41 9.41 1.00
CA VAL A 86 -9.85 9.75 -0.37
C VAL A 86 -10.83 10.91 -0.29
N ASP A 87 -11.01 11.65 -1.38
CA ASP A 87 -11.77 12.91 -1.37
C ASP A 87 -11.21 13.90 -0.32
N ALA A 88 -9.87 13.92 -0.19
CA ALA A 88 -9.17 14.59 0.89
C ALA A 88 -8.03 15.49 0.39
N ASP A 89 -7.98 16.73 0.87
CA ASP A 89 -6.95 17.69 0.47
C ASP A 89 -5.53 17.19 0.82
N PRO A 90 -4.59 17.18 -0.15
CA PRO A 90 -3.19 16.87 0.11
C PRO A 90 -2.60 17.80 1.19
N PRO A 91 -1.70 17.30 2.05
CA PRO A 91 -1.05 18.15 3.03
C PRO A 91 -0.18 19.20 2.33
N ALA A 92 -0.05 20.40 2.92
CA ALA A 92 0.66 21.52 2.29
C ALA A 92 2.08 21.16 1.81
N VAL A 93 2.79 20.33 2.57
CA VAL A 93 4.13 19.82 2.22
C VAL A 93 4.16 19.08 0.87
N ALA A 94 3.08 18.40 0.49
CA ALA A 94 2.99 17.72 -0.81
C ALA A 94 2.86 18.74 -1.97
N GLY A 95 2.11 19.82 -1.75
CA GLY A 95 1.98 20.91 -2.73
C GLY A 95 3.31 21.61 -2.99
N ASP A 96 4.08 21.88 -1.93
CA ASP A 96 5.41 22.51 -2.03
C ASP A 96 6.44 21.60 -2.71
N LEU A 97 6.27 20.28 -2.57
CA LEU A 97 7.16 19.27 -3.11
C LEU A 97 6.91 19.00 -4.61
N TRP A 98 5.69 19.25 -5.09
CA TRP A 98 5.32 19.03 -6.47
C TRP A 98 5.97 20.05 -7.41
N GLY A 99 6.43 19.57 -8.57
CA GLY A 99 6.91 20.40 -9.67
C GLY A 99 6.40 19.85 -10.99
N ASP A 100 6.08 20.74 -11.92
CA ASP A 100 5.53 20.36 -13.23
C ASP A 100 6.44 19.38 -13.99
N GLY A 101 5.83 18.39 -14.64
CA GLY A 101 6.54 17.39 -15.47
C GLY A 101 7.35 16.35 -14.69
N ARG A 102 7.02 16.12 -13.42
CA ARG A 102 7.70 15.14 -12.59
C ARG A 102 7.25 13.71 -12.91
N GLU A 103 8.20 12.88 -13.30
CA GLU A 103 7.98 11.47 -13.69
C GLU A 103 8.31 10.46 -12.58
N SER A 104 8.98 10.90 -11.50
CA SER A 104 9.40 10.05 -10.39
C SER A 104 8.94 10.56 -9.02
N PRO A 105 8.80 9.69 -8.02
CA PRO A 105 8.44 10.11 -6.67
C PRO A 105 9.42 11.14 -6.11
N ALA A 106 8.89 12.06 -5.32
CA ALA A 106 9.68 12.99 -4.52
C ALA A 106 9.33 12.80 -3.05
N TYR A 107 10.21 13.23 -2.15
CA TYR A 107 9.91 13.22 -0.73
C TYR A 107 10.38 14.50 -0.03
N ALA A 108 9.72 14.81 1.08
CA ALA A 108 10.14 15.76 2.09
C ALA A 108 10.16 15.06 3.45
N VAL A 109 11.20 15.31 4.24
CA VAL A 109 11.31 14.76 5.61
C VAL A 109 10.28 15.43 6.50
N LEU A 110 9.59 14.62 7.30
CA LEU A 110 8.68 15.08 8.35
C LEU A 110 9.42 15.07 9.68
N THR A 111 9.27 16.15 10.43
CA THR A 111 9.93 16.32 11.73
C THR A 111 8.93 16.53 12.86
N GLU A 112 9.30 16.05 14.04
CA GLU A 112 8.69 16.37 15.34
C GLU A 112 9.79 16.87 16.27
N ASP A 113 9.57 18.04 16.89
CA ASP A 113 10.59 18.69 17.74
C ASP A 113 11.99 18.76 17.08
N ASP A 114 12.00 19.08 15.77
CA ASP A 114 13.18 19.13 14.89
C ASP A 114 13.89 17.78 14.63
N GLU A 115 13.35 16.66 15.12
CA GLU A 115 13.85 15.31 14.83
C GLU A 115 13.12 14.68 13.63
N PRO A 116 13.84 14.07 12.65
CA PRO A 116 13.23 13.31 11.57
C PRO A 116 12.46 12.09 12.08
N VAL A 117 11.15 12.04 11.82
CA VAL A 117 10.29 10.92 12.27
C VAL A 117 9.52 10.24 11.13
N GLY A 118 9.54 10.84 9.94
CA GLY A 118 8.80 10.33 8.78
C GLY A 118 9.16 11.01 7.46
N ALA A 119 8.39 10.72 6.43
CA ALA A 119 8.49 11.37 5.13
C ALA A 119 7.11 11.56 4.48
N CYS A 120 6.91 12.70 3.81
CA CYS A 120 5.82 12.92 2.87
C CYS A 120 6.33 12.67 1.46
N LEU A 121 5.71 11.75 0.74
CA LEU A 121 6.04 11.42 -0.64
C LEU A 121 4.91 11.85 -1.58
N VAL A 122 5.28 12.42 -2.72
CA VAL A 122 4.35 12.64 -3.85
C VAL A 122 4.62 11.61 -4.92
N GLN A 123 3.58 10.85 -5.28
CA GLN A 123 3.61 9.83 -6.32
C GLN A 123 2.91 10.39 -7.57
N PRO A 124 3.65 10.62 -8.69
CA PRO A 124 3.03 11.01 -9.95
C PRO A 124 1.97 9.98 -10.40
N ARG A 125 0.85 10.47 -10.94
CA ARG A 125 -0.24 9.61 -11.48
C ARG A 125 0.06 9.06 -12.86
N GLU A 126 0.77 9.81 -13.70
CA GLU A 126 1.05 9.44 -15.10
C GLU A 126 1.57 7.99 -15.30
N PRO A 127 2.52 7.47 -14.50
CA PRO A 127 2.99 6.10 -14.65
C PRO A 127 2.02 5.04 -14.08
N LEU A 128 0.97 5.44 -13.36
CA LEU A 128 0.05 4.50 -12.72
C LEU A 128 -1.05 4.05 -13.68
N PRO A 129 -1.46 2.77 -13.63
CA PRO A 129 -2.68 2.30 -14.30
C PRO A 129 -3.87 3.23 -14.00
N ASN A 130 -4.53 3.70 -15.05
CA ASN A 130 -5.68 4.62 -15.00
C ASN A 130 -5.44 5.93 -14.21
N GLY A 131 -4.19 6.29 -13.90
CA GLY A 131 -3.84 7.43 -13.06
C GLY A 131 -4.32 7.34 -11.60
N ALA A 132 -4.87 6.19 -11.19
CA ALA A 132 -5.53 6.05 -9.89
C ALA A 132 -4.50 5.78 -8.79
N PHE A 133 -4.34 6.64 -7.78
CA PHE A 133 -3.30 6.39 -6.79
C PHE A 133 -3.72 5.34 -5.76
N VAL A 134 -4.76 5.62 -4.96
CA VAL A 134 -5.21 4.69 -3.90
C VAL A 134 -5.61 3.31 -4.44
N PRO A 135 -6.35 3.18 -5.56
CA PRO A 135 -6.63 1.87 -6.14
C PRO A 135 -5.38 1.05 -6.47
N ASN A 136 -4.34 1.69 -7.02
CA ASN A 136 -3.07 1.00 -7.31
C ASN A 136 -2.30 0.64 -6.03
N VAL A 137 -2.36 1.45 -4.97
CA VAL A 137 -1.76 1.10 -3.67
C VAL A 137 -2.43 -0.12 -3.07
N VAL A 138 -3.78 -0.13 -3.02
CA VAL A 138 -4.56 -1.25 -2.48
C VAL A 138 -4.36 -2.53 -3.30
N ALA A 139 -4.13 -2.41 -4.61
CA ALA A 139 -3.81 -3.55 -5.46
C ALA A 139 -2.34 -4.01 -5.35
N GLY A 140 -1.47 -3.30 -4.63
CA GLY A 140 -0.03 -3.62 -4.54
C GLY A 140 0.76 -3.33 -5.81
N LEU A 141 0.24 -2.42 -6.65
CA LEU A 141 0.83 -2.04 -7.94
C LEU A 141 1.76 -0.82 -7.83
N VAL A 142 1.73 -0.10 -6.71
CA VAL A 142 2.72 0.95 -6.42
C VAL A 142 3.93 0.32 -5.71
N PRO A 143 5.14 0.35 -6.31
CA PRO A 143 6.32 -0.28 -5.74
C PRO A 143 6.88 0.55 -4.58
N MET A 144 6.35 0.35 -3.37
CA MET A 144 6.71 1.14 -2.18
C MET A 144 7.56 0.39 -1.15
N GLU A 145 7.91 -0.86 -1.42
CA GLU A 145 8.60 -1.70 -0.42
C GLU A 145 9.95 -1.11 0.01
N SER A 146 10.64 -0.40 -0.89
CA SER A 146 11.91 0.25 -0.56
C SER A 146 11.70 1.35 0.49
N GLU A 147 10.69 2.18 0.28
CA GLU A 147 10.33 3.31 1.13
C GLU A 147 9.73 2.85 2.46
N LEU A 148 8.96 1.75 2.46
CA LEU A 148 8.41 1.16 3.69
C LEU A 148 9.49 0.50 4.55
N ARG A 149 10.51 -0.12 3.94
CA ARG A 149 11.65 -0.71 4.67
C ARG A 149 12.60 0.32 5.24
N SER A 150 12.72 1.46 4.57
CA SER A 150 13.63 2.54 4.93
C SER A 150 13.02 3.88 4.52
N VAL A 151 12.37 4.55 5.48
CA VAL A 151 11.71 5.84 5.25
C VAL A 151 12.75 6.85 4.75
N PRO A 152 12.54 7.48 3.58
CA PRO A 152 13.50 8.42 3.00
C PRO A 152 13.88 9.56 3.95
N GLY A 153 15.18 9.73 4.19
CA GLY A 153 15.72 10.78 5.06
C GLY A 153 15.67 10.50 6.56
N VAL A 154 15.11 9.36 6.98
CA VAL A 154 15.12 8.87 8.38
C VAL A 154 15.91 7.56 8.51
N ASP A 155 15.97 6.76 7.45
CA ASP A 155 16.70 5.48 7.38
C ASP A 155 16.24 4.44 8.43
N ALA A 156 14.96 4.49 8.79
CA ALA A 156 14.27 3.55 9.68
C ALA A 156 13.00 3.00 9.01
N PRO A 157 12.52 1.79 9.37
CA PRO A 157 11.32 1.23 8.77
C PRO A 157 10.08 2.05 9.13
N ALA A 158 9.11 2.07 8.20
CA ALA A 158 7.80 2.63 8.46
C ALA A 158 7.03 1.72 9.43
N ALA A 159 6.37 2.32 10.42
CA ALA A 159 5.42 1.70 11.32
C ALA A 159 3.98 1.99 10.88
N GLU A 160 3.72 3.22 10.47
CA GLU A 160 2.43 3.68 9.94
C GLU A 160 2.61 4.29 8.53
N ALA A 161 1.61 4.11 7.67
CA ALA A 161 1.50 4.77 6.38
C ALA A 161 0.08 5.30 6.16
N LEU A 162 -0.03 6.55 5.76
CA LEU A 162 -1.28 7.19 5.35
C LEU A 162 -1.21 7.59 3.88
N PHE A 163 -2.14 7.07 3.10
CA PHE A 163 -2.29 7.39 1.68
C PHE A 163 -3.41 8.41 1.51
N VAL A 164 -3.07 9.57 0.94
CA VAL A 164 -4.02 10.68 0.70
C VAL A 164 -4.21 10.86 -0.80
N ASP A 165 -5.46 10.89 -1.22
CA ASP A 165 -5.89 11.14 -2.60
C ASP A 165 -6.97 12.25 -2.59
N PRO A 166 -6.80 13.34 -3.35
CA PRO A 166 -7.81 14.39 -3.46
C PRO A 166 -9.09 13.94 -4.13
N ASP A 167 -9.06 12.84 -4.86
CA ASP A 167 -10.17 12.37 -5.65
C ASP A 167 -10.71 11.05 -5.08
N PRO A 168 -12.02 10.77 -5.24
CA PRO A 168 -12.57 9.48 -4.86
C PRO A 168 -12.00 8.35 -5.75
N PRO A 169 -12.03 7.09 -5.29
CA PRO A 169 -11.46 5.96 -6.02
C PRO A 169 -12.03 5.76 -7.43
N ASP A 170 -13.28 6.15 -7.68
CA ASP A 170 -14.00 6.00 -8.96
C ASP A 170 -13.99 7.27 -9.83
N ALA A 171 -13.12 8.23 -9.52
CA ALA A 171 -13.03 9.49 -10.25
C ALA A 171 -12.64 9.27 -11.72
N ALA A 172 -13.41 9.86 -12.63
CA ALA A 172 -13.11 9.84 -14.06
C ALA A 172 -11.97 10.80 -14.47
N THR A 173 -11.66 11.78 -13.61
CA THR A 173 -10.61 12.79 -13.79
C THR A 173 -10.07 13.19 -12.42
N TYR A 174 -8.78 13.53 -12.36
CA TYR A 174 -8.12 13.85 -11.10
C TYR A 174 -7.84 15.35 -10.93
N ALA A 175 -8.12 15.88 -9.74
CA ALA A 175 -7.89 17.27 -9.36
C ALA A 175 -6.40 17.60 -9.18
N ALA A 176 -5.59 16.60 -8.78
CA ALA A 176 -4.14 16.73 -8.66
C ALA A 176 -3.41 15.71 -9.55
N PRO A 177 -2.22 16.05 -10.10
CA PRO A 177 -1.42 15.14 -10.92
C PRO A 177 -0.63 14.10 -10.11
N PHE A 178 -0.84 14.02 -8.79
CA PHE A 178 -0.15 13.12 -7.88
C PHE A 178 -1.09 12.63 -6.76
N GLY A 179 -0.73 11.50 -6.16
CA GLY A 179 -1.21 11.09 -4.84
C GLY A 179 -0.12 11.24 -3.78
N VAL A 180 -0.46 11.12 -2.50
CA VAL A 180 0.46 11.36 -1.39
C VAL A 180 0.58 10.14 -0.49
N ALA A 181 1.80 9.75 -0.14
CA ALA A 181 2.06 8.79 0.92
C ALA A 181 2.80 9.47 2.08
N MET A 182 2.23 9.41 3.28
CA MET A 182 2.84 9.87 4.51
C MET A 182 3.34 8.65 5.27
N LEU A 183 4.66 8.51 5.42
CA LEU A 183 5.28 7.39 6.12
C LEU A 183 5.80 7.88 7.47
N PHE A 184 5.51 7.12 8.52
CA PHE A 184 5.92 7.43 9.88
C PHE A 184 6.67 6.24 10.47
N THR A 185 7.76 6.52 11.18
CA THR A 185 8.50 5.52 11.94
C THR A 185 7.90 5.36 13.34
N ASP A 186 8.33 4.35 14.10
CA ASP A 186 7.94 4.17 15.51
C ASP A 186 8.36 5.33 16.42
N ALA A 187 9.26 6.21 15.96
CA ALA A 187 9.67 7.41 16.69
C ALA A 187 8.66 8.56 16.59
N ALA A 188 7.69 8.48 15.67
CA ALA A 188 6.67 9.51 15.51
C ALA A 188 5.61 9.36 16.61
N GLU A 189 5.54 10.32 17.53
CA GLU A 189 4.67 10.21 18.71
C GLU A 189 3.28 10.84 18.47
N THR A 190 3.22 12.00 17.83
CA THR A 190 1.98 12.79 17.73
C THR A 190 1.50 13.05 16.32
N LEU A 191 2.42 13.06 15.36
CA LEU A 191 2.18 13.43 13.98
C LEU A 191 1.23 12.47 13.26
N PRO A 192 1.37 11.13 13.39
CA PRO A 192 0.41 10.20 12.80
C PRO A 192 -1.00 10.46 13.33
N ALA A 193 -1.16 10.59 14.66
CA ALA A 193 -2.45 10.86 15.30
C ALA A 193 -3.08 12.20 14.84
N ARG A 194 -2.25 13.22 14.61
CA ARG A 194 -2.71 14.52 14.09
C ARG A 194 -3.29 14.39 12.68
N PHE A 195 -2.59 13.70 11.78
CA PHE A 195 -3.10 13.47 10.42
C PHE A 195 -4.34 12.57 10.41
N ARG A 196 -4.33 11.53 11.24
CA ARG A 196 -5.48 10.65 11.44
C ARG A 196 -6.73 11.43 11.86
N THR A 197 -6.58 12.38 12.77
CA THR A 197 -7.66 13.28 13.22
C THR A 197 -8.08 14.26 12.12
N ALA A 198 -7.13 14.79 11.35
CA ALA A 198 -7.41 15.79 10.32
C ALA A 198 -8.22 15.22 9.15
N TYR A 199 -8.00 13.95 8.80
CA TYR A 199 -8.57 13.32 7.62
C TYR A 199 -9.78 12.42 7.89
N ASP A 200 -10.16 12.20 9.15
CA ASP A 200 -11.24 11.27 9.53
C ASP A 200 -11.16 9.93 8.75
N HIS A 201 -9.94 9.45 8.57
CA HIS A 201 -9.60 8.41 7.60
C HIS A 201 -10.27 7.07 7.92
N ALA A 202 -10.59 6.31 6.86
CA ALA A 202 -11.04 4.94 6.97
C ALA A 202 -9.82 3.99 7.05
N PRO A 203 -9.84 2.97 7.92
CA PRO A 203 -8.94 1.83 7.82
C PRO A 203 -8.95 1.23 6.42
N ALA A 204 -7.85 0.62 5.98
CA ALA A 204 -7.77 -0.09 4.69
C ALA A 204 -8.89 -1.11 4.47
N ALA A 205 -9.34 -1.75 5.56
CA ALA A 205 -10.40 -2.76 5.53
C ALA A 205 -11.81 -2.16 5.27
N ASP A 206 -11.96 -0.85 5.41
CA ASP A 206 -13.24 -0.15 5.31
C ASP A 206 -13.42 0.54 3.94
N LEU A 207 -12.48 0.37 3.01
CA LEU A 207 -12.61 0.86 1.64
C LEU A 207 -13.51 -0.07 0.81
N GLU A 208 -14.72 0.39 0.47
CA GLU A 208 -15.69 -0.37 -0.32
C GLU A 208 -15.63 0.01 -1.82
N PHE A 209 -14.57 -0.36 -2.54
CA PHE A 209 -14.49 -0.19 -4.01
C PHE A 209 -13.63 -1.26 -4.71
N ASP A 210 -13.97 -1.62 -5.96
CA ASP A 210 -13.16 -2.55 -6.75
C ASP A 210 -11.99 -1.81 -7.45
N PRO A 211 -10.72 -2.01 -7.03
CA PRO A 211 -9.57 -1.30 -7.61
C PRO A 211 -9.31 -1.67 -9.08
N TYR A 212 -9.92 -2.74 -9.60
CA TYR A 212 -9.80 -3.15 -11.00
C TYR A 212 -10.93 -2.66 -11.90
N ALA A 213 -11.98 -2.07 -11.32
CA ALA A 213 -13.11 -1.51 -12.05
C ALA A 213 -13.00 0.02 -12.24
N VAL A 214 -11.93 0.64 -11.71
CA VAL A 214 -11.60 2.06 -11.83
C VAL A 214 -10.91 2.34 -13.16
#